data_AF-A0A7S2YNZ7-F1
#
_entry.id   AF-A0A7S2YNZ7-F1
#
_cell.length_a   1.000
_cell.length_b   1.000
_cell.length_c   1.000
_cell.angle_alpha   90.00
_cell.angle_beta   90.00
_cell.angle_gamma   90.00
#
_symmetry.space_group_name_H-M   'P 1'
#
loop_
_entity.id
_entity.type
_entity.pdbx_description
1 polymer ?
#
loop_
_entity_poly.entity_id
_entity_poly.type
_entity_poly.pdbx_seq_one_letter_code
_entity_poly.pdbx_strand_id
1 'polypeptide(L)'
;GAHGSALILVGKVLTTGVVVATLVLSMLESDHLDFFFAYFTSWSLAFSCLYTLTSLSNTLIPLQQPQSAEEHEAHNDADVEIIVVAQSRVKWTWIIFDLSIVTQLTTVLVYWTLVYESGDSLDYLDILAHGPVFACVLIDGLYLNRIPLRWMHLWMIWTFVILYFVWTVIHGPLVLDLGNPNEESDDPNQNDDAIYSNLSWQSDDIVDSVILSCIVAFVVVPLEFWLLRLWSVGTSLPFFGDRRRYYTNDGEDGYALTEEKSKALEEEDKDKVKVTVVPKDEDTDRIENQDVELSQTGTGYICCA
;
A
#
# COMPACT_ATOMS: atom_id res chain seq x y z
N GLY A 1 -9.85 23.30 -7.61
CA GLY A 1 -10.46 23.89 -8.82
C GLY A 1 -10.37 22.91 -9.98
N ALA A 2 -11.28 22.99 -10.95
CA ALA A 2 -11.38 22.04 -12.07
C ALA A 2 -10.05 21.83 -12.84
N HIS A 3 -9.26 22.89 -13.00
CA HIS A 3 -7.93 22.82 -13.64
C HIS A 3 -6.94 21.91 -12.90
N GLY A 4 -6.98 21.88 -11.56
CA GLY A 4 -6.11 21.01 -10.76
C GLY A 4 -6.47 19.53 -10.94
N SER A 5 -7.76 19.20 -11.02
CA SER A 5 -8.21 17.83 -11.24
C SER A 5 -7.80 17.29 -12.61
N ALA A 6 -7.91 18.12 -13.66
CA ALA A 6 -7.50 17.74 -15.01
C ALA A 6 -6.00 17.46 -15.12
N LEU A 7 -5.15 18.32 -14.53
CA LEU A 7 -3.70 18.12 -14.54
C LEU A 7 -3.30 16.81 -13.85
N ILE A 8 -3.93 16.49 -12.72
CA ILE A 8 -3.62 15.26 -11.99
C ILE A 8 -4.09 14.02 -12.78
N LEU A 9 -5.25 14.09 -13.44
CA LEU A 9 -5.70 13.01 -14.31
C LEU A 9 -4.72 12.77 -15.47
N VAL A 10 -4.26 13.83 -16.15
CA VAL A 10 -3.27 13.72 -17.22
C VAL A 10 -1.97 13.10 -16.71
N GLY A 11 -1.45 13.58 -15.57
CA GLY A 11 -0.26 13.02 -14.94
C GLY A 11 -0.41 11.51 -14.68
N LYS A 12 -1.55 11.08 -14.12
CA LYS A 12 -1.83 9.67 -13.86
C LYS A 12 -1.92 8.82 -15.12
N VAL A 13 -2.55 9.32 -16.18
CA VAL A 13 -2.63 8.62 -17.46
C VAL A 13 -1.24 8.43 -18.05
N LEU A 14 -0.39 9.47 -18.01
CA LEU A 14 0.99 9.39 -18.50
C LEU A 14 1.83 8.41 -17.68
N THR A 15 1.80 8.52 -16.34
CA THR A 15 2.50 7.59 -15.43
C THR A 15 2.06 6.15 -15.67
N THR A 16 0.75 5.89 -15.72
CA THR A 16 0.21 4.54 -15.98
C THR A 16 0.64 4.04 -17.35
N GLY A 17 0.58 4.88 -18.38
CA GLY A 17 1.01 4.54 -19.74
C GLY A 17 2.48 4.14 -19.79
N VAL A 18 3.38 4.90 -19.15
CA VAL A 18 4.82 4.58 -19.07
C VAL A 18 5.05 3.25 -18.36
N VAL A 19 4.45 3.03 -17.19
CA VAL A 19 4.68 1.82 -16.41
C VAL A 19 4.11 0.58 -17.12
N VAL A 20 2.91 0.66 -17.68
CA VAL A 20 2.30 -0.43 -18.46
C VAL A 20 3.11 -0.72 -19.72
N ALA A 21 3.52 0.31 -20.47
CA ALA A 21 4.35 0.13 -21.66
C ALA A 21 5.70 -0.50 -21.32
N THR A 22 6.33 -0.11 -20.21
CA THR A 22 7.59 -0.72 -19.75
C THR A 22 7.40 -2.20 -19.47
N LEU A 23 6.39 -2.57 -18.68
CA LEU A 23 6.10 -3.98 -18.39
C LEU A 23 5.83 -4.78 -19.67
N VAL A 24 5.00 -4.27 -20.58
CA VAL A 24 4.67 -4.96 -21.84
C VAL A 24 5.90 -5.09 -22.74
N LEU A 25 6.71 -4.05 -22.89
CA LEU A 25 7.92 -4.11 -23.70
C LEU A 25 8.95 -5.06 -23.09
N SER A 26 9.15 -5.06 -21.77
CA SER A 26 10.02 -6.02 -21.09
C SER A 26 9.54 -7.46 -21.27
N MET A 27 8.22 -7.71 -21.29
CA MET A 27 7.69 -9.03 -21.61
C MET A 27 7.92 -9.40 -23.08
N LEU A 28 7.76 -8.46 -24.01
CA LEU A 28 7.94 -8.72 -25.44
C LEU A 28 9.40 -8.93 -25.85
N GLU A 29 10.34 -8.29 -25.15
CA GLU A 29 11.78 -8.45 -25.36
C GLU A 29 12.34 -9.72 -24.68
N SER A 30 11.59 -10.31 -23.75
CA SER A 30 11.99 -11.52 -23.05
C SER A 30 11.90 -12.74 -23.97
N ASP A 31 13.02 -13.38 -24.27
CA ASP A 31 13.07 -14.63 -25.03
C ASP A 31 12.32 -15.79 -24.33
N HIS A 32 12.33 -15.77 -22.99
CA HIS A 32 11.72 -16.80 -22.14
C HIS A 32 10.62 -16.24 -21.24
N LEU A 33 9.41 -16.07 -21.80
CA LEU A 33 8.24 -15.53 -21.09
C LEU A 33 7.84 -16.32 -19.84
N ASP A 34 8.05 -17.63 -19.84
CA ASP A 34 7.81 -18.53 -18.71
C ASP A 34 8.79 -18.28 -17.54
N PHE A 35 9.98 -17.78 -17.87
CA PHE A 35 11.00 -17.38 -16.90
C PHE A 35 10.94 -15.89 -16.52
N PHE A 36 10.06 -15.10 -17.15
CA PHE A 36 9.98 -13.66 -16.91
C PHE A 36 9.80 -13.29 -15.42
N PHE A 37 8.96 -14.03 -14.70
CA PHE A 37 8.72 -13.83 -13.26
C PHE A 37 9.74 -14.54 -12.35
N ALA A 38 10.83 -15.08 -12.89
CA ALA A 38 11.97 -15.47 -12.07
C ALA A 38 12.66 -14.22 -11.48
N TYR A 39 12.72 -13.13 -12.25
CA TYR A 39 13.43 -11.91 -11.88
C TYR A 39 12.64 -10.99 -10.94
N PHE A 40 13.33 -10.42 -9.96
CA PHE A 40 12.80 -9.45 -9.01
C PHE A 40 12.32 -8.17 -9.71
N THR A 41 13.05 -7.72 -10.73
CA THR A 41 12.69 -6.57 -11.57
C THR A 41 11.29 -6.76 -12.16
N SER A 42 10.99 -7.93 -12.70
CA SER A 42 9.66 -8.25 -13.27
C SER A 42 8.53 -8.20 -12.25
N TRP A 43 8.75 -8.75 -11.04
CA TRP A 43 7.78 -8.61 -9.94
C TRP A 43 7.58 -7.14 -9.54
N SER A 44 8.66 -6.37 -9.43
CA SER A 44 8.60 -4.94 -9.09
C SER A 44 7.84 -4.13 -10.16
N LEU A 45 8.00 -4.47 -11.45
CA LEU A 45 7.25 -3.86 -12.56
C LEU A 45 5.77 -4.23 -12.49
N ALA A 46 5.45 -5.50 -12.19
CA ALA A 46 4.08 -5.96 -12.06
C ALA A 46 3.34 -5.26 -10.90
N PHE A 47 3.98 -5.10 -9.72
CA PHE A 47 3.38 -4.33 -8.63
C PHE A 47 3.20 -2.86 -8.99
N SER A 48 4.13 -2.27 -9.72
CA SER A 48 4.04 -0.89 -10.19
C SER A 48 2.91 -0.68 -11.20
N CYS A 49 2.73 -1.64 -12.10
CA CYS A 49 1.62 -1.67 -13.04
C CYS A 49 0.28 -1.77 -12.28
N LEU A 50 0.17 -2.72 -11.34
CA LEU A 50 -1.02 -2.90 -10.53
C LEU A 50 -1.34 -1.66 -9.67
N TYR A 51 -0.30 -1.05 -9.08
CA TYR A 51 -0.43 0.19 -8.31
C TYR A 51 -0.97 1.32 -9.20
N THR A 52 -0.32 1.62 -10.32
CA THR A 52 -0.70 2.75 -11.18
C THR A 52 -2.10 2.59 -11.77
N LEU A 53 -2.48 1.36 -12.14
CA LEU A 53 -3.85 1.04 -12.57
C LEU A 53 -4.88 1.31 -11.47
N THR A 54 -4.68 0.78 -10.26
CA THR A 54 -5.64 1.01 -9.16
C THR A 54 -5.67 2.47 -8.72
N SER A 55 -4.54 3.18 -8.77
CA SER A 55 -4.41 4.62 -8.54
C SER A 55 -5.20 5.45 -9.57
N LEU A 56 -5.12 5.08 -10.85
CA LEU A 56 -5.91 5.69 -11.93
C LEU A 56 -7.40 5.39 -11.75
N SER A 57 -7.78 4.15 -11.43
CA SER A 57 -9.17 3.77 -11.15
C SER A 57 -9.77 4.58 -10.00
N ASN A 58 -9.01 4.81 -8.92
CA ASN A 58 -9.44 5.66 -7.80
C ASN A 58 -9.64 7.13 -8.19
N THR A 59 -9.01 7.59 -9.28
CA THR A 59 -9.18 8.96 -9.80
C THR A 59 -10.37 9.06 -10.74
N LEU A 60 -10.60 8.04 -11.57
CA LEU A 60 -11.71 7.98 -12.51
C LEU A 60 -13.06 7.73 -11.81
N ILE A 61 -13.04 7.00 -10.70
CA ILE A 61 -14.22 6.65 -9.90
C ILE A 61 -14.09 7.36 -8.55
N PRO A 62 -14.38 8.67 -8.49
CA PRO A 62 -14.21 9.45 -7.26
C PRO A 62 -15.05 8.85 -6.13
N LEU A 63 -14.45 8.78 -4.94
CA LEU A 63 -15.17 8.41 -3.73
C LEU A 63 -16.14 9.55 -3.39
N GLN A 64 -17.43 9.27 -3.44
CA GLN A 64 -18.42 10.12 -2.79
C GLN A 64 -18.24 9.94 -1.29
N GLN A 65 -17.77 10.99 -0.62
CA GLN A 65 -17.82 11.02 0.82
C GLN A 65 -19.27 11.33 1.25
N PRO A 66 -19.82 10.59 2.23
CA PRO A 66 -21.11 10.95 2.81
C PRO A 66 -21.01 12.38 3.37
N GLN A 67 -21.91 13.26 2.95
CA GLN A 67 -21.76 14.71 3.19
C GLN A 67 -22.20 15.14 4.59
N SER A 68 -22.80 14.27 5.41
CA SER A 68 -23.07 14.56 6.82
C SER A 68 -23.37 13.31 7.64
N ALA A 69 -23.14 13.39 8.95
CA ALA A 69 -23.56 12.35 9.90
C ALA A 69 -25.10 12.22 10.00
N GLU A 70 -25.86 13.27 9.65
CA GLU A 70 -27.33 13.24 9.63
C GLU A 70 -27.87 12.42 8.46
N GLU A 71 -27.17 12.35 7.33
CA GLU A 71 -27.54 11.48 6.20
C GLU A 71 -27.33 9.99 6.54
N HIS A 72 -26.43 9.71 7.49
CA HIS A 72 -26.08 8.35 7.90
C HIS A 72 -27.21 7.63 8.67
N GLU A 73 -28.11 8.34 9.34
CA GLU A 73 -29.26 7.74 10.05
C GLU A 73 -30.42 7.36 9.12
N ALA A 74 -30.47 7.93 7.91
CA ALA A 74 -31.55 7.67 6.95
C ALA A 74 -31.20 6.61 5.89
N HIS A 75 -29.97 6.08 5.91
CA HIS A 75 -29.45 5.28 4.81
C HIS A 75 -29.83 3.80 4.89
N ASN A 76 -30.28 3.26 3.76
CA ASN A 76 -30.60 1.86 3.57
C ASN A 76 -29.33 1.00 3.61
N ASP A 77 -29.46 -0.30 3.91
CA ASP A 77 -28.36 -1.28 3.95
C ASP A 77 -27.47 -1.26 2.69
N ALA A 78 -28.05 -0.93 1.52
CA ALA A 78 -27.34 -0.85 0.25
C ALA A 78 -26.25 0.25 0.20
N ASP A 79 -26.46 1.37 0.89
CA ASP A 79 -25.52 2.50 0.87
C ASP A 79 -24.29 2.22 1.74
N VAL A 80 -24.46 1.45 2.82
CA VAL A 80 -23.38 0.96 3.68
C VAL A 80 -22.40 0.09 2.88
N GLU A 81 -22.92 -0.80 2.02
CA GLU A 81 -22.07 -1.67 1.19
C GLU A 81 -21.18 -0.86 0.23
N ILE A 82 -21.73 0.17 -0.42
CA ILE A 82 -20.99 1.04 -1.35
C ILE A 82 -19.82 1.72 -0.64
N ILE A 83 -20.04 2.27 0.56
CA ILE A 83 -19.01 2.95 1.35
C ILE A 83 -17.90 1.97 1.74
N VAL A 84 -18.24 0.75 2.17
CA VAL A 84 -17.27 -0.28 2.55
C VAL A 84 -16.39 -0.69 1.37
N VAL A 85 -16.98 -0.90 0.19
CA VAL A 85 -16.26 -1.25 -1.05
C VAL A 85 -15.29 -0.12 -1.46
N ALA A 86 -15.78 1.12 -1.43
CA ALA A 86 -15.00 2.33 -1.70
C ALA A 86 -13.75 2.44 -0.81
N GLN A 87 -13.91 2.24 0.49
CA GLN A 87 -12.82 2.27 1.46
C GLN A 87 -11.84 1.12 1.27
N SER A 88 -12.35 -0.09 0.98
CA SER A 88 -11.53 -1.27 0.71
C SER A 88 -10.60 -1.05 -0.48
N ARG A 89 -11.12 -0.47 -1.58
CA ARG A 89 -10.34 -0.17 -2.79
C ARG A 89 -9.14 0.74 -2.52
N VAL A 90 -9.32 1.80 -1.72
CA VAL A 90 -8.22 2.72 -1.36
C VAL A 90 -7.19 2.03 -0.47
N LYS A 91 -7.63 1.20 0.50
CA LYS A 91 -6.73 0.42 1.35
C LYS A 91 -5.85 -0.51 0.51
N TRP A 92 -6.45 -1.22 -0.45
CA TRP A 92 -5.68 -2.07 -1.37
C TRP A 92 -4.67 -1.28 -2.20
N THR A 93 -5.06 -0.13 -2.76
CA THR A 93 -4.12 0.74 -3.48
C THR A 93 -2.94 1.17 -2.60
N TRP A 94 -3.15 1.45 -1.32
CA TRP A 94 -2.06 1.81 -0.41
C TRP A 94 -1.14 0.63 -0.11
N ILE A 95 -1.70 -0.58 0.08
CA ILE A 95 -0.89 -1.79 0.28
C ILE A 95 -0.02 -2.05 -0.95
N ILE A 96 -0.61 -1.99 -2.15
CA ILE A 96 0.10 -2.24 -3.41
C ILE A 96 1.12 -1.12 -3.68
N PHE A 97 0.81 0.13 -3.32
CA PHE A 97 1.76 1.24 -3.39
C PHE A 97 3.01 0.97 -2.55
N ASP A 98 2.85 0.63 -1.27
CA ASP A 98 3.97 0.40 -0.36
C ASP A 98 4.86 -0.75 -0.85
N LEU A 99 4.26 -1.81 -1.39
CA LEU A 99 5.01 -2.91 -2.00
C LEU A 99 5.74 -2.46 -3.27
N SER A 100 5.05 -1.74 -4.16
CA SER A 100 5.61 -1.24 -5.42
C SER A 100 6.78 -0.27 -5.19
N ILE A 101 6.63 0.72 -4.31
CA ILE A 101 7.68 1.74 -4.13
C ILE A 101 8.94 1.18 -3.49
N VAL A 102 8.81 0.25 -2.54
CA VAL A 102 9.97 -0.38 -1.91
C VAL A 102 10.66 -1.33 -2.89
N THR A 103 9.91 -2.23 -3.53
CA THR A 103 10.51 -3.16 -4.50
C THR A 103 11.15 -2.42 -5.67
N GLN A 104 10.57 -1.33 -6.17
CA GLN A 104 11.20 -0.49 -7.19
C GLN A 104 12.49 0.18 -6.71
N LEU A 105 12.52 0.70 -5.48
CA LEU A 105 13.75 1.26 -4.92
C LEU A 105 14.83 0.18 -4.76
N THR A 106 14.47 -0.99 -4.26
CA THR A 106 15.38 -2.13 -4.17
C THR A 106 15.91 -2.52 -5.55
N THR A 107 15.04 -2.61 -6.57
CA THR A 107 15.42 -2.90 -7.97
C THR A 107 16.43 -1.87 -8.50
N VAL A 108 16.17 -0.57 -8.28
CA VAL A 108 17.10 0.50 -8.69
C VAL A 108 18.45 0.31 -8.00
N LEU A 109 18.47 0.11 -6.68
CA LEU A 109 19.71 -0.02 -5.92
C LEU A 109 20.49 -1.27 -6.33
N VAL A 110 19.84 -2.43 -6.40
CA VAL A 110 20.48 -3.70 -6.81
C VAL A 110 21.04 -3.59 -8.22
N TYR A 111 20.28 -3.07 -9.18
CA TYR A 111 20.76 -2.95 -10.55
C TYR A 111 22.01 -2.07 -10.65
N TRP A 112 21.94 -0.84 -10.11
CA TRP A 112 23.05 0.11 -10.24
C TRP A 112 24.27 -0.22 -9.36
N THR A 113 24.14 -1.12 -8.37
CA THR A 113 25.25 -1.47 -7.48
C THR A 113 25.82 -2.86 -7.70
N LEU A 114 25.01 -3.82 -8.17
CA LEU A 114 25.39 -5.23 -8.30
C LEU A 114 25.35 -5.74 -9.74
N VAL A 115 24.51 -5.18 -10.61
CA VAL A 115 24.31 -5.71 -11.97
C VAL A 115 25.05 -4.89 -13.03
N TYR A 116 24.99 -3.55 -12.93
CA TYR A 116 25.62 -2.68 -13.92
C TYR A 116 27.14 -2.62 -13.73
N GLU A 117 27.90 -2.93 -14.79
CA GLU A 117 29.35 -2.74 -14.82
C GLU A 117 29.75 -1.52 -15.66
N SER A 118 30.82 -0.83 -15.22
CA SER A 118 31.34 0.32 -15.94
C SER A 118 31.96 -0.11 -17.28
N GLY A 119 31.19 0.02 -18.35
CA GLY A 119 31.62 -0.36 -19.71
C GLY A 119 30.48 -0.97 -20.52
N ASP A 120 29.45 -1.47 -19.84
CA ASP A 120 28.27 -2.06 -20.46
C ASP A 120 27.49 -1.00 -21.25
N SER A 121 26.99 -1.41 -22.42
CA SER A 121 26.02 -0.62 -23.15
C SER A 121 24.69 -0.64 -22.41
N LEU A 122 24.24 0.52 -21.94
CA LEU A 122 22.91 0.65 -21.35
C LEU A 122 21.84 0.59 -22.44
N ASP A 123 20.98 -0.43 -22.39
CA ASP A 123 19.78 -0.45 -23.21
C ASP A 123 18.73 0.54 -22.68
N TYR A 124 17.87 1.02 -23.57
CA TYR A 124 16.77 1.90 -23.22
C TYR A 124 15.81 1.23 -22.23
N LEU A 125 15.50 -0.07 -22.40
CA LEU A 125 14.60 -0.78 -21.49
C LEU A 125 15.21 -0.96 -20.10
N ASP A 126 16.51 -1.21 -20.02
CA ASP A 126 17.22 -1.29 -18.74
C ASP A 126 17.11 0.01 -17.96
N ILE A 127 17.40 1.14 -18.61
CA ILE A 127 17.26 2.45 -17.97
C ILE A 127 15.81 2.65 -17.52
N LEU A 128 14.83 2.36 -18.39
CA LEU A 128 13.42 2.60 -18.14
C LEU A 128 12.88 1.77 -16.96
N ALA A 129 13.24 0.49 -16.87
CA ALA A 129 12.81 -0.44 -15.82
C ALA A 129 13.47 -0.15 -14.46
N HIS A 130 14.67 0.41 -14.43
CA HIS A 130 15.47 0.60 -13.20
C HIS A 130 15.57 2.06 -12.72
N GLY A 131 14.74 2.99 -13.25
CA GLY A 131 14.77 4.40 -12.82
C GLY A 131 13.48 5.17 -13.06
N PRO A 132 13.08 5.44 -14.32
CA PRO A 132 11.86 6.17 -14.64
C PRO A 132 10.58 5.55 -14.08
N VAL A 133 10.45 4.21 -14.03
CA VAL A 133 9.29 3.57 -13.37
C VAL A 133 9.27 3.89 -11.88
N PHE A 134 10.39 3.76 -11.17
CA PHE A 134 10.49 4.17 -9.77
C PHE A 134 10.10 5.63 -9.58
N ALA A 135 10.61 6.55 -10.42
CA ALA A 135 10.26 7.97 -10.36
C ALA A 135 8.76 8.21 -10.60
N CYS A 136 8.15 7.49 -11.55
CA CYS A 136 6.71 7.54 -11.82
C CYS A 136 5.89 7.11 -10.60
N VAL A 137 6.23 5.98 -9.97
CA VAL A 137 5.54 5.47 -8.78
C VAL A 137 5.73 6.43 -7.60
N LEU A 138 6.95 6.96 -7.40
CA LEU A 138 7.27 7.92 -6.35
C LEU A 138 6.44 9.21 -6.48
N ILE A 139 6.41 9.80 -7.68
CA ILE A 139 5.65 11.02 -7.98
C ILE A 139 4.15 10.77 -7.81
N ASP A 140 3.63 9.69 -8.38
CA ASP A 140 2.19 9.40 -8.30
C ASP A 140 1.74 9.12 -6.86
N GLY A 141 2.49 8.32 -6.12
CA GLY A 141 2.15 7.92 -4.76
C GLY A 141 2.37 8.99 -3.72
N LEU A 142 3.60 9.52 -3.62
CA LEU A 142 3.96 10.46 -2.55
C LEU A 142 3.55 11.90 -2.84
N TYR A 143 3.55 12.33 -4.11
CA TYR A 143 3.24 13.73 -4.46
C TYR A 143 1.80 13.93 -4.93
N LEU A 144 1.31 13.12 -5.88
CA LEU A 144 -0.05 13.29 -6.41
C LEU A 144 -1.12 12.73 -5.48
N ASN A 145 -0.91 11.54 -4.90
CA ASN A 145 -1.85 10.88 -4.01
C ASN A 145 -1.58 11.13 -2.52
N ARG A 146 -0.34 11.49 -2.17
CA ARG A 146 0.12 11.69 -0.78
C ARG A 146 -0.19 10.48 0.11
N ILE A 147 0.10 9.28 -0.41
CA ILE A 147 -0.13 8.04 0.32
C ILE A 147 0.87 7.96 1.48
N PRO A 148 0.40 7.84 2.75
CA PRO A 148 1.29 7.72 3.89
C PRO A 148 1.83 6.29 4.00
N LEU A 149 3.15 6.12 4.11
CA LEU A 149 3.75 4.83 4.46
C LEU A 149 3.55 4.54 5.95
N ARG A 150 3.00 3.35 6.25
CA ARG A 150 2.64 2.94 7.62
C ARG A 150 3.51 1.78 8.08
N TRP A 151 3.96 1.77 9.33
CA TRP A 151 4.75 0.66 9.89
C TRP A 151 4.08 -0.70 9.75
N MET A 152 2.75 -0.75 9.79
CA MET A 152 1.99 -1.98 9.55
C MET A 152 2.17 -2.53 8.12
N HIS A 153 2.74 -1.80 7.17
CA HIS A 153 2.99 -2.33 5.83
C HIS A 153 4.39 -2.94 5.68
N LEU A 154 5.31 -2.66 6.61
CA LEU A 154 6.66 -3.21 6.60
C LEU A 154 6.66 -4.76 6.69
N TRP A 155 5.78 -5.35 7.48
CA TRP A 155 5.73 -6.82 7.60
C TRP A 155 5.28 -7.48 6.29
N MET A 156 4.44 -6.83 5.48
CA MET A 156 4.03 -7.35 4.16
C MET A 156 5.19 -7.31 3.18
N ILE A 157 5.94 -6.21 3.16
CA ILE A 157 7.15 -6.05 2.34
C ILE A 157 8.17 -7.14 2.71
N TRP A 158 8.43 -7.34 4.00
CA TRP A 158 9.30 -8.42 4.46
C TRP A 158 8.80 -9.80 4.05
N THR A 159 7.50 -10.05 4.17
CA THR A 159 6.90 -11.32 3.74
C THR A 159 7.19 -11.56 2.27
N PHE A 160 6.98 -10.56 1.41
CA PHE A 160 7.29 -10.66 -0.01
C PHE A 160 8.78 -10.92 -0.28
N VAL A 161 9.69 -10.18 0.35
CA VAL A 161 11.14 -10.34 0.17
C VAL A 161 11.61 -11.73 0.59
N ILE A 162 11.11 -12.24 1.73
CA ILE A 162 11.43 -13.61 2.18
C ILE A 162 10.88 -14.65 1.19
N LEU A 163 9.64 -14.48 0.73
CA LEU A 163 9.05 -15.37 -0.28
C LEU A 163 9.85 -15.33 -1.59
N TYR A 164 10.37 -14.17 -1.97
CA TYR A 164 11.22 -14.03 -3.14
C TYR A 164 12.56 -14.76 -2.98
N PHE A 165 13.22 -14.67 -1.82
CA PHE A 165 14.42 -15.47 -1.58
C PHE A 165 14.14 -16.97 -1.60
N VAL A 166 13.03 -17.41 -0.98
CA VAL A 166 12.58 -18.81 -1.08
C VAL A 166 12.35 -19.20 -2.54
N TRP A 167 11.76 -18.32 -3.35
CA TRP A 167 11.57 -18.53 -4.78
C TRP A 167 12.90 -18.73 -5.52
N THR A 168 13.92 -17.92 -5.23
CA THR A 168 15.25 -18.11 -5.83
C THR A 168 15.92 -19.43 -5.42
N VAL A 169 15.71 -19.90 -4.18
CA VAL A 169 16.20 -21.20 -3.71
C VAL A 169 15.48 -22.34 -4.42
N ILE A 170 14.17 -22.22 -4.64
CA ILE A 170 13.37 -23.22 -5.37
C ILE A 170 13.86 -23.37 -6.80
N HIS A 171 14.17 -22.24 -7.47
CA HIS A 171 14.70 -22.25 -8.83
C HIS A 171 16.12 -22.82 -8.93
N GLY A 172 16.93 -22.61 -7.89
CA GLY A 172 18.31 -23.05 -7.88
C GLY A 172 18.49 -24.58 -7.88
N PRO A 173 19.75 -25.03 -8.04
CA PRO A 173 20.11 -26.45 -8.15
C PRO A 173 19.81 -27.27 -6.89
N LEU A 174 19.54 -26.60 -5.75
CA LEU A 174 19.24 -27.27 -4.49
C LEU A 174 17.87 -27.96 -4.47
N VAL A 175 16.88 -27.45 -5.21
CA VAL A 175 15.49 -27.91 -5.12
C VAL A 175 14.96 -28.45 -6.44
N LEU A 176 14.84 -27.61 -7.47
CA LEU A 176 14.24 -28.01 -8.75
C LEU A 176 15.22 -28.00 -9.92
N ASP A 177 16.34 -27.28 -9.82
CA ASP A 177 17.35 -27.20 -10.88
C ASP A 177 16.74 -26.80 -12.23
N LEU A 178 15.97 -25.71 -12.24
CA LEU A 178 15.21 -25.30 -13.43
C LEU A 178 16.11 -24.69 -14.53
N GLY A 179 17.36 -24.38 -14.20
CA GLY A 179 18.30 -23.62 -15.05
C GLY A 179 17.85 -22.17 -15.25
N ASN A 180 18.75 -21.35 -15.79
CA ASN A 180 18.41 -20.02 -16.30
C ASN A 180 18.49 -20.06 -17.84
N PRO A 181 17.36 -19.95 -18.56
CA PRO A 181 17.38 -20.09 -20.00
C PRO A 181 18.07 -18.90 -20.72
N ASN A 182 18.36 -17.81 -20.01
CA ASN A 182 19.03 -16.63 -20.54
C ASN A 182 20.57 -16.70 -20.41
N GLU A 183 21.12 -17.89 -20.19
CA GLU A 183 22.56 -18.10 -20.11
C GLU A 183 23.20 -18.04 -21.51
N GLU A 184 24.03 -17.02 -21.76
CA GLU A 184 24.82 -16.89 -22.99
C GLU A 184 26.29 -17.31 -22.80
N SER A 185 26.69 -17.68 -21.59
CA SER A 185 28.06 -18.00 -21.22
C SER A 185 28.33 -19.50 -21.45
N ASP A 186 29.33 -19.80 -22.30
CA ASP A 186 29.92 -21.15 -22.39
C ASP A 186 31.03 -21.36 -21.32
N ASP A 187 31.19 -20.45 -20.34
CA ASP A 187 32.28 -20.51 -19.36
C ASP A 187 31.93 -21.46 -18.20
N PRO A 188 32.61 -22.62 -18.07
CA PRO A 188 32.30 -23.60 -17.02
C PRO A 188 32.64 -23.11 -15.60
N ASN A 189 33.23 -21.92 -15.44
CA ASN A 189 33.53 -21.33 -14.14
C ASN A 189 32.49 -20.30 -13.68
N GLN A 190 31.49 -19.99 -14.51
CA GLN A 190 30.38 -19.12 -14.12
C GLN A 190 29.17 -19.99 -13.74
N ASN A 191 28.54 -19.66 -12.61
CA ASN A 191 27.33 -20.34 -12.17
C ASN A 191 26.14 -19.76 -12.94
N ASP A 192 26.02 -20.24 -14.16
CA ASP A 192 25.08 -19.72 -15.14
C ASP A 192 23.63 -20.06 -14.72
N ASP A 193 23.41 -21.20 -14.04
CA ASP A 193 22.11 -21.70 -13.54
C ASP A 193 21.42 -20.76 -12.53
N ALA A 194 22.15 -19.82 -11.93
CA ALA A 194 21.60 -18.89 -10.96
C ALA A 194 20.81 -17.75 -11.64
N ILE A 195 19.63 -17.41 -11.10
CA ILE A 195 18.85 -16.23 -11.55
C ILE A 195 19.70 -14.94 -11.43
N TYR A 196 20.53 -14.87 -10.39
CA TYR A 196 21.51 -13.82 -10.18
C TYR A 196 22.84 -14.45 -9.82
N SER A 197 23.91 -14.05 -10.48
CA SER A 197 25.27 -14.51 -10.18
C SER A 197 25.67 -14.26 -8.72
N ASN A 198 25.21 -13.16 -8.13
CA ASN A 198 25.46 -12.85 -6.71
C ASN A 198 24.61 -13.67 -5.71
N LEU A 199 23.65 -14.48 -6.18
CA LEU A 199 22.80 -15.37 -5.37
C LEU A 199 22.96 -16.82 -5.84
N SER A 200 24.20 -17.30 -5.84
CA SER A 200 24.57 -18.69 -6.09
C SER A 200 24.20 -19.58 -4.90
N TRP A 201 23.21 -20.46 -5.06
CA TRP A 201 22.80 -21.44 -4.03
C TRP A 201 23.57 -22.77 -4.12
N GLN A 202 24.72 -22.77 -4.78
CA GLN A 202 25.62 -23.93 -4.88
C GLN A 202 26.53 -24.05 -3.63
N SER A 203 27.14 -25.21 -3.43
CA SER A 203 27.86 -25.54 -2.19
C SER A 203 28.95 -24.55 -1.79
N ASP A 204 29.61 -23.96 -2.80
CA ASP A 204 30.81 -23.17 -2.59
C ASP A 204 30.48 -21.71 -2.23
N ASP A 205 29.35 -21.18 -2.72
CA ASP A 205 28.92 -19.78 -2.52
C ASP A 205 27.68 -19.62 -1.63
N ILE A 206 27.08 -20.72 -1.16
CA ILE A 206 25.82 -20.67 -0.39
C ILE A 206 25.89 -19.73 0.81
N VAL A 207 27.06 -19.64 1.47
CA VAL A 207 27.27 -18.77 2.63
C VAL A 207 27.17 -17.30 2.23
N ASP A 208 27.79 -16.92 1.12
CA ASP A 208 27.78 -15.54 0.63
C ASP A 208 26.38 -15.12 0.18
N SER A 209 25.66 -16.01 -0.52
CA SER A 209 24.26 -15.81 -0.92
C SER A 209 23.31 -15.65 0.28
N VAL A 210 23.51 -16.44 1.34
CA VAL A 210 22.75 -16.28 2.59
C VAL A 210 23.07 -14.94 3.26
N ILE A 211 24.35 -14.57 3.36
CA ILE A 211 24.76 -13.29 3.96
C ILE A 211 24.16 -12.11 3.17
N LEU A 212 24.28 -12.12 1.85
CA LEU A 212 23.72 -11.08 0.99
C LEU A 212 22.20 -10.98 1.14
N SER A 213 21.50 -12.11 1.11
CA SER A 213 20.03 -12.16 1.31
C SER A 213 19.63 -11.60 2.67
N CYS A 214 20.37 -11.93 3.73
CA CYS A 214 20.14 -11.37 5.06
C CYS A 214 20.40 -9.86 5.12
N ILE A 215 21.46 -9.37 4.49
CA ILE A 215 21.76 -7.92 4.41
C ILE A 215 20.62 -7.20 3.68
N VAL A 216 20.16 -7.72 2.54
CA VAL A 216 19.07 -7.11 1.79
C VAL A 216 17.77 -7.10 2.61
N ALA A 217 17.37 -8.25 3.16
CA ALA A 217 16.11 -8.38 3.91
C ALA A 217 16.05 -7.57 5.21
N PHE A 218 17.14 -7.58 5.99
CA PHE A 218 17.14 -7.05 7.36
C PHE A 218 17.86 -5.71 7.53
N VAL A 219 18.61 -5.26 6.52
CA VAL A 219 19.31 -3.97 6.57
C VAL A 219 18.81 -3.04 5.47
N VAL A 220 18.90 -3.46 4.20
CA VAL A 220 18.57 -2.59 3.05
C VAL A 220 17.08 -2.25 3.03
N VAL A 221 16.20 -3.26 3.02
CA VAL A 221 14.75 -3.06 2.93
C VAL A 221 14.18 -2.22 4.09
N PRO A 222 14.56 -2.44 5.37
CA PRO A 222 14.12 -1.58 6.47
C PRO A 222 14.63 -0.15 6.35
N LEU A 223 15.87 0.05 5.88
CA LEU A 223 16.45 1.37 5.68
C LEU A 223 15.72 2.12 4.55
N GLU A 224 15.47 1.47 3.42
CA GLU A 224 14.66 2.00 2.32
C GLU A 224 13.27 2.42 2.80
N PHE A 225 12.58 1.53 3.51
CA PHE A 225 11.25 1.82 4.07
C PHE A 225 11.29 3.04 5.00
N TRP A 226 12.30 3.12 5.86
CA TRP A 226 12.46 4.25 6.78
C TRP A 226 12.71 5.57 6.03
N LEU A 227 13.57 5.57 5.01
CA LEU A 227 13.84 6.74 4.17
C LEU A 227 12.58 7.20 3.42
N LEU A 228 11.85 6.26 2.80
CA LEU A 228 10.59 6.55 2.10
C LEU A 228 9.51 7.07 3.06
N ARG A 229 9.45 6.53 4.28
CA ARG A 229 8.54 7.03 5.32
C ARG A 229 8.89 8.45 5.75
N LEU A 230 10.18 8.75 5.99
CA LEU A 230 10.60 10.12 6.30
C LEU A 230 10.24 11.09 5.17
N TRP A 231 10.43 10.66 3.92
CA TRP A 231 10.03 11.44 2.75
C TRP A 231 8.52 11.69 2.73
N SER A 232 7.71 10.65 2.93
CA SER A 232 6.25 10.71 2.97
C SER A 232 5.71 11.63 4.09
N VAL A 233 6.38 11.63 5.25
CA VAL A 233 6.07 12.58 6.34
C VAL A 233 6.47 14.00 5.93
N GLY A 234 7.62 14.19 5.30
CA GLY A 234 8.08 15.48 4.78
C GLY A 234 7.14 16.11 3.75
N THR A 235 6.56 15.30 2.85
CA THR A 235 5.55 15.78 1.89
C THR A 235 4.20 16.10 2.53
N SER A 236 3.98 15.67 3.78
CA SER A 236 2.79 15.98 4.57
C SER A 236 2.94 17.26 5.41
N LEU A 237 4.09 17.95 5.35
CA LEU A 237 4.28 19.22 6.06
C LEU A 237 3.36 20.33 5.50
N PRO A 238 2.95 21.30 6.34
CA PRO A 238 1.93 22.32 5.99
C PRO A 238 2.28 23.17 4.76
N PHE A 239 3.55 23.20 4.33
CA PHE A 239 3.98 23.84 3.10
C PHE A 239 3.31 23.28 1.83
N PHE A 240 2.85 22.02 1.85
CA PHE A 240 2.18 21.38 0.73
C PHE A 240 0.63 21.42 0.86
N GLY A 241 0.10 22.07 1.89
CA GLY A 241 -1.33 22.22 2.15
C GLY A 241 -1.97 21.01 2.85
N ASP A 242 -2.85 21.27 3.81
CA ASP A 242 -3.36 20.28 4.77
C ASP A 242 -4.37 19.26 4.22
N ARG A 243 -4.77 19.35 2.95
CA ARG A 243 -5.80 18.45 2.39
C ARG A 243 -5.19 17.18 1.83
N ARG A 244 -5.24 16.10 2.61
CA ARG A 244 -5.05 14.73 2.08
C ARG A 244 -6.20 14.40 1.14
N ARG A 245 -5.90 13.94 -0.07
CA ARG A 245 -6.91 13.67 -1.11
C ARG A 245 -8.03 12.73 -0.68
N TYR A 246 -7.72 11.77 0.19
CA TYR A 246 -8.67 10.75 0.65
C TYR A 246 -9.32 11.08 2.00
N TYR A 247 -8.95 12.20 2.62
CA TYR A 247 -9.53 12.71 3.86
C TYR A 247 -9.92 14.16 3.67
N THR A 248 -11.03 14.43 2.98
CA THR A 248 -11.73 15.71 3.15
C THR A 248 -12.42 15.66 4.51
N ASN A 249 -11.78 16.27 5.50
CA ASN A 249 -12.35 16.44 6.83
C ASN A 249 -13.21 17.71 6.79
N ASP A 250 -14.32 17.66 6.04
CA ASP A 250 -15.26 18.78 5.95
C ASP A 250 -16.18 18.83 7.19
N GLY A 251 -15.92 17.97 8.19
CA GLY A 251 -16.73 17.77 9.39
C GLY A 251 -16.12 18.30 10.70
N GLU A 252 -15.04 19.10 10.68
CA GLU A 252 -14.54 19.72 11.92
C GLU A 252 -15.53 20.72 12.54
N ASP A 253 -16.51 21.19 11.77
CA ASP A 253 -17.65 21.95 12.30
C ASP A 253 -18.76 21.03 12.89
N GLY A 254 -18.74 19.73 12.55
CA GLY A 254 -19.79 18.77 12.94
C GLY A 254 -19.67 18.23 14.37
N TYR A 255 -18.46 18.16 14.93
CA TYR A 255 -18.26 17.73 16.32
C TYR A 255 -18.54 18.84 17.33
N ALA A 256 -18.25 20.09 16.99
CA ALA A 256 -18.64 21.24 17.80
C ALA A 256 -20.18 21.38 17.86
N LEU A 257 -20.86 21.10 16.74
CA LEU A 257 -22.32 21.08 16.67
C LEU A 257 -22.95 19.92 17.45
N THR A 258 -22.32 18.74 17.54
CA THR A 258 -22.88 17.63 18.32
C THR A 258 -22.77 17.84 19.83
N GLU A 259 -21.73 18.51 20.33
CA GLU A 259 -21.65 18.86 21.77
C GLU A 259 -22.65 19.97 22.14
N GLU A 260 -22.87 20.94 21.27
CA GLU A 260 -23.86 22.00 21.49
C GLU A 260 -25.30 21.47 21.33
N LYS A 261 -25.54 20.59 20.35
CA LYS A 261 -26.84 19.93 20.13
C LYS A 261 -27.12 18.86 21.20
N SER A 262 -26.12 18.16 21.73
CA SER A 262 -26.30 17.25 22.89
C SER A 262 -26.63 18.03 24.16
N LYS A 263 -26.00 19.19 24.39
CA LYS A 263 -26.36 20.10 25.49
C LYS A 263 -27.77 20.67 25.33
N ALA A 264 -28.15 21.04 24.12
CA ALA A 264 -29.51 21.52 23.84
C ALA A 264 -30.57 20.43 24.04
N LEU A 265 -30.30 19.18 23.65
CA LEU A 265 -31.21 18.05 23.87
C LEU A 265 -31.29 17.66 25.37
N GLU A 266 -30.18 17.74 26.11
CA GLU A 266 -30.20 17.56 27.58
C GLU A 266 -31.00 18.67 28.29
N GLU A 267 -30.99 19.90 27.78
CA GLU A 267 -31.83 21.00 28.32
C GLU A 267 -33.31 20.81 27.95
N GLU A 268 -33.62 20.37 26.72
CA GLU A 268 -35.01 20.14 26.29
C GLU A 268 -35.68 18.97 27.05
N ASP A 269 -34.92 17.93 27.40
CA ASP A 269 -35.46 16.79 28.16
C ASP A 269 -35.71 17.14 29.64
N LYS A 270 -34.90 18.04 30.22
CA LYS A 270 -35.10 18.54 31.60
C LYS A 270 -36.42 19.29 31.77
N ASP A 271 -36.89 19.99 30.74
CA ASP A 271 -38.17 20.72 30.78
C ASP A 271 -39.40 19.84 30.51
N LYS A 272 -39.22 18.65 29.90
CA LYS A 272 -40.33 17.70 29.64
C LYS A 272 -40.56 16.72 30.78
N VAL A 273 -39.62 16.54 31.71
CA VAL A 273 -39.84 15.78 32.97
C VAL A 273 -40.55 16.66 34.01
N LYS A 274 -41.73 17.17 33.68
CA LYS A 274 -42.69 17.61 34.71
C LYS A 274 -43.38 16.37 35.24
N VAL A 275 -42.75 15.76 36.26
CA VAL A 275 -43.24 14.59 36.98
C VAL A 275 -44.70 14.83 37.34
N THR A 276 -45.61 14.18 36.61
CA THR A 276 -46.98 14.02 37.07
C THR A 276 -46.86 12.98 38.17
N VAL A 277 -46.86 13.44 39.43
CA VAL A 277 -46.93 12.57 40.59
C VAL A 277 -48.32 11.93 40.55
N VAL A 278 -48.41 10.77 39.89
CA VAL A 278 -49.57 9.91 39.98
C VAL A 278 -49.52 9.28 41.38
N PRO A 279 -50.58 9.41 42.19
CA PRO A 279 -50.66 8.76 43.49
C PRO A 279 -50.46 7.24 43.32
N LYS A 280 -49.58 6.69 44.15
CA LYS A 280 -49.35 5.26 44.29
C LYS A 280 -50.60 4.64 44.92
N ASP A 281 -51.43 3.99 44.10
CA ASP A 281 -52.33 2.98 44.63
C ASP A 281 -51.57 1.65 44.68
N GLU A 282 -51.74 1.00 45.84
CA GLU A 282 -51.09 -0.22 46.27
C GLU A 282 -51.44 -1.42 45.39
N ASP A 283 -50.57 -2.44 45.53
CA ASP A 283 -50.74 -3.81 45.11
C ASP A 283 -50.65 -4.07 43.60
N THR A 284 -49.55 -4.70 43.15
CA THR A 284 -49.57 -6.12 42.74
C THR A 284 -48.13 -6.63 42.57
N ASP A 285 -47.96 -7.86 43.02
CA ASP A 285 -46.77 -8.67 43.14
C ASP A 285 -45.93 -8.90 41.86
N ARG A 286 -44.61 -8.95 42.09
CA ARG A 286 -43.69 -10.03 41.68
C ARG A 286 -43.52 -10.33 40.19
N ILE A 287 -42.42 -9.81 39.60
CA ILE A 287 -41.63 -10.53 38.58
C ILE A 287 -40.13 -10.25 38.85
N GLU A 288 -39.36 -11.32 39.06
CA GLU A 288 -37.90 -11.34 39.12
C GLU A 288 -37.33 -10.87 37.78
N ASN A 289 -36.53 -9.80 37.81
CA ASN A 289 -35.67 -9.43 36.68
C ASN A 289 -34.28 -10.03 36.87
N GLN A 290 -33.88 -10.74 35.84
CA GLN A 290 -32.63 -11.44 35.68
C GLN A 290 -31.55 -10.43 35.25
N ASP A 291 -30.50 -10.28 36.06
CA ASP A 291 -29.36 -9.43 35.75
C ASP A 291 -28.59 -10.00 34.54
N VAL A 292 -28.60 -9.27 33.42
CA VAL A 292 -27.72 -9.50 32.28
C VAL A 292 -26.61 -8.46 32.34
N GLU A 293 -25.47 -8.86 32.91
CA GLU A 293 -24.21 -8.12 32.81
C GLU A 293 -23.72 -8.13 31.36
N LEU A 294 -23.92 -7.01 30.66
CA LEU A 294 -23.28 -6.73 29.38
C LEU A 294 -21.88 -6.13 29.65
N SER A 295 -20.86 -6.99 29.71
CA SER A 295 -19.47 -6.54 29.71
C SER A 295 -19.10 -6.05 28.31
N GLN A 296 -19.18 -4.73 28.08
CA GLN A 296 -18.52 -4.12 26.92
C GLN A 296 -17.08 -3.79 27.30
N THR A 297 -16.18 -4.73 27.02
CA THR A 297 -14.73 -4.49 26.95
C THR A 297 -14.43 -3.65 25.70
N GLY A 298 -14.47 -2.33 25.85
CA GLY A 298 -13.98 -1.40 24.84
C GLY A 298 -12.47 -1.40 24.81
N THR A 299 -11.86 -2.14 23.87
CA THR A 299 -10.46 -1.95 23.48
C THR A 299 -10.33 -0.63 22.75
N GLY A 300 -9.97 0.43 23.49
CA GLY A 300 -9.54 1.69 22.93
C GLY A 300 -8.20 1.52 22.22
N TYR A 301 -8.21 1.58 20.89
CA TYR A 301 -7.00 1.78 20.10
C TYR A 301 -6.59 3.25 20.23
N ILE A 302 -5.50 3.46 20.98
CA ILE A 302 -4.81 4.74 21.05
C ILE A 302 -4.16 4.98 19.68
N CYS A 303 -4.75 5.89 18.90
CA CYS A 303 -4.06 6.54 17.79
C CYS A 303 -3.02 7.51 18.36
N CYS A 304 -1.76 7.06 18.45
CA CYS A 304 -0.64 8.00 18.52
C CYS A 304 -0.41 8.55 17.11
N ALA A 305 -0.59 9.87 16.97
CA ALA A 305 -0.12 10.66 15.84
C ALA A 305 1.41 10.78 15.84
#